data_AF-A0AAP2GWB8-F1
#
_entry.id   AF-A0AAP2GWB8-F1
#
_cell.length_a   1.000
_cell.length_b   1.000
_cell.length_c   1.000
_cell.angle_alpha   90.00
_cell.angle_beta   90.00
_cell.angle_gamma   90.00
#
_symmetry.space_group_name_H-M   'P 1'
#
loop_
_entity.id
_entity.type
_entity.pdbx_description
1 polymer ?
#
loop_
_entity_poly.entity_id
_entity_poly.type
_entity_poly.pdbx_seq_one_letter_code
_entity_poly.pdbx_strand_id
1 'polypeptide(L)'
;MAQVLEFAYRPDDEESEKASNSYLMSIVAVIVGLPLPIINLLATLFFYFGNRDGSFFVRWHCTQALLSQLTVLFMNSAGFAWTLSIIFGDATLTNPYIAYMATVVLFNIGEFIATVYAAIVTRKGQHVSFWFFGPLTALICKD
;
A
#
# COMPACT_ATOMS: atom_id res chain seq x y z
N MET A 1 1.27 0.75 13.52
CA MET A 1 0.04 1.46 13.94
C MET A 1 0.00 2.79 13.19
N ALA A 2 -1.13 3.15 12.58
CA ALA A 2 -1.29 4.43 11.88
C ALA A 2 -1.58 5.55 12.90
N GLN A 3 -1.05 6.75 12.68
CA GLN A 3 -1.21 7.91 13.55
C GLN A 3 -1.82 9.07 12.77
N VAL A 4 -2.74 9.80 13.40
CA VAL A 4 -3.25 11.07 12.87
C VAL A 4 -2.38 12.20 13.40
N LEU A 5 -1.84 13.02 12.51
CA LEU A 5 -0.93 14.12 12.84
C LEU A 5 -1.44 15.42 12.22
N GLU A 6 -0.95 16.56 12.72
CA GLU A 6 -1.16 17.84 12.04
C GLU A 6 -0.34 17.89 10.75
N PHE A 7 -0.94 18.45 9.71
CA PHE A 7 -0.30 18.67 8.42
C PHE A 7 0.10 20.13 8.25
N ALA A 8 1.05 20.43 7.35
CA ALA A 8 1.58 21.78 7.15
C ALA A 8 0.50 22.84 6.83
N TYR A 9 -0.61 22.40 6.24
CA TYR A 9 -1.79 23.21 5.95
C TYR A 9 -3.05 22.35 6.01
N ARG A 10 -4.21 22.99 5.97
CA ARG A 10 -5.50 22.29 5.87
C ARG A 10 -5.83 22.02 4.40
N PRO A 11 -5.88 20.75 3.94
CA PRO A 11 -6.21 20.44 2.56
C PRO A 11 -7.68 20.79 2.26
N ASP A 12 -7.95 21.16 1.01
CA ASP A 12 -9.31 21.31 0.52
C ASP A 12 -9.99 19.94 0.29
N ASP A 13 -11.29 19.98 -0.03
CA ASP A 13 -12.09 18.76 -0.22
C ASP A 13 -11.64 17.94 -1.45
N GLU A 14 -11.16 18.60 -2.51
CA GLU A 14 -10.67 17.96 -3.74
C GLU A 14 -9.32 17.28 -3.51
N GLU A 15 -8.39 17.94 -2.82
CA GLU A 15 -7.12 17.36 -2.38
C GLU A 15 -7.35 16.14 -1.49
N SER A 16 -8.26 16.25 -0.53
CA SER A 16 -8.62 15.17 0.40
C SER A 16 -9.22 13.98 -0.33
N GLU A 17 -10.05 14.23 -1.34
CA GLU A 17 -10.61 13.20 -2.21
C GLU A 17 -9.52 12.48 -3.01
N LYS A 18 -8.65 13.24 -3.69
CA LYS A 18 -7.57 12.69 -4.51
C LYS A 18 -6.58 11.88 -3.67
N ALA A 19 -6.20 12.39 -2.50
CA ALA A 19 -5.31 11.69 -1.57
C ALA A 19 -5.95 10.39 -1.06
N SER A 20 -7.24 10.39 -0.70
CA SER A 20 -7.99 9.18 -0.36
C SER A 20 -8.02 8.17 -1.50
N ASN A 21 -8.21 8.64 -2.73
CA ASN A 21 -8.27 7.78 -3.92
C ASN A 21 -6.97 6.99 -4.13
N SER A 22 -5.82 7.51 -3.70
CA SER A 22 -4.54 6.77 -3.75
C SER A 22 -4.58 5.42 -3.02
N TYR A 23 -5.32 5.35 -1.90
CA TYR A 23 -5.53 4.13 -1.13
C TYR A 23 -6.65 3.27 -1.72
N LEU A 24 -7.72 3.89 -2.22
CA LEU A 24 -8.84 3.18 -2.85
C LEU A 24 -8.43 2.43 -4.12
N MET A 25 -7.48 2.95 -4.89
CA MET A 25 -6.97 2.26 -6.09
C MET A 25 -6.37 0.89 -5.77
N SER A 26 -5.68 0.75 -4.63
CA SER A 26 -5.17 -0.55 -4.17
C SER A 26 -6.32 -1.52 -3.80
N ILE A 27 -7.39 -1.03 -3.19
CA ILE A 27 -8.57 -1.84 -2.83
C ILE A 27 -9.28 -2.35 -4.09
N VAL A 28 -9.47 -1.51 -5.10
CA VAL A 28 -10.09 -1.91 -6.37
C VAL A 28 -9.22 -2.94 -7.10
N ALA A 29 -7.89 -2.77 -7.06
CA ALA A 29 -6.94 -3.70 -7.64
C ALA A 29 -7.04 -5.11 -7.03
N VAL A 30 -7.24 -5.24 -5.72
CA VAL A 30 -7.51 -6.52 -5.05
C VAL A 30 -8.80 -7.18 -5.57
N ILE A 31 -9.85 -6.40 -5.80
CA ILE A 31 -11.16 -6.88 -6.25
C ILE A 31 -11.13 -7.31 -7.72
N VAL A 32 -10.46 -6.54 -8.59
CA VAL A 32 -10.45 -6.73 -10.04
C VAL A 32 -9.36 -7.70 -10.50
N GLY A 33 -8.22 -7.75 -9.82
CA GLY A 33 -7.00 -8.37 -10.35
C GLY A 33 -6.77 -9.84 -10.02
N LEU A 34 -7.54 -10.45 -9.11
CA LEU A 34 -7.04 -11.57 -8.29
C LEU A 34 -5.81 -11.10 -7.47
N PRO A 35 -5.37 -11.79 -6.41
CA PRO A 35 -4.23 -11.37 -5.59
C PRO A 35 -2.89 -11.65 -6.31
N LEU A 36 -2.74 -11.14 -7.53
CA LEU A 36 -1.48 -11.16 -8.24
C LEU A 36 -0.57 -10.08 -7.62
N PRO A 37 0.65 -10.45 -7.15
CA PRO A 37 1.54 -9.55 -6.39
C PRO A 37 1.76 -8.17 -7.04
N ILE A 38 1.66 -8.11 -8.37
CA ILE A 38 2.05 -6.97 -9.20
C ILE A 38 0.91 -5.96 -9.38
N ILE A 39 -0.36 -6.38 -9.33
CA ILE A 39 -1.49 -5.53 -9.76
C ILE A 39 -1.72 -4.37 -8.79
N ASN A 40 -1.66 -4.59 -7.47
CA ASN A 40 -1.81 -3.53 -6.47
C ASN A 40 -0.67 -2.49 -6.57
N LEU A 41 0.56 -2.94 -6.83
CA LEU A 41 1.68 -2.04 -7.04
C LEU A 41 1.49 -1.19 -8.30
N LEU A 42 1.11 -1.80 -9.42
CA LEU A 42 0.88 -1.06 -10.66
C LEU A 42 -0.23 -0.01 -10.51
N ALA A 43 -1.33 -0.36 -9.84
CA ALA A 43 -2.43 0.58 -9.59
C ALA A 43 -1.95 1.81 -8.79
N THR A 44 -1.21 1.59 -7.70
CA THR A 44 -0.67 2.68 -6.88
C THR A 44 0.45 3.44 -7.56
N LEU A 45 1.27 2.77 -8.38
CA LEU A 45 2.34 3.39 -9.17
C LEU A 45 1.78 4.33 -10.25
N PHE A 46 0.79 3.89 -11.02
CA PHE A 46 0.13 4.75 -12.01
C PHE A 46 -0.59 5.92 -11.33
N PHE A 47 -1.23 5.68 -10.19
CA PHE A 47 -1.87 6.76 -9.42
C PHE A 47 -0.85 7.77 -8.90
N TYR A 48 0.31 7.32 -8.42
CA TYR A 48 1.42 8.17 -8.02
C TYR A 48 1.92 9.03 -9.19
N PHE A 49 2.19 8.42 -10.36
CA PHE A 49 2.65 9.18 -11.52
C PHE A 49 1.61 10.18 -12.03
N GLY A 50 0.31 9.82 -11.99
CA GLY A 50 -0.78 10.72 -12.36
C GLY A 50 -0.97 11.91 -11.41
N ASN A 51 -0.46 11.83 -10.18
CA ASN A 51 -0.60 12.88 -9.16
C ASN A 51 0.75 13.45 -8.68
N ARG A 52 1.84 13.18 -9.39
CA ARG A 52 3.20 13.64 -9.01
C ARG A 52 3.35 15.15 -8.99
N ASP A 53 2.56 15.84 -9.82
CA ASP A 53 2.51 17.31 -9.95
C ASP A 53 1.33 17.91 -9.14
N GLY A 54 0.69 17.09 -8.30
CA GLY A 54 -0.38 17.50 -7.39
C GLY A 54 0.15 18.26 -6.17
N SER A 55 -0.76 18.58 -5.25
CA SER A 55 -0.39 19.25 -4.01
C SER A 55 0.45 18.37 -3.08
N PHE A 56 1.11 19.01 -2.11
CA PHE A 56 1.96 18.28 -1.18
C PHE A 56 1.19 17.19 -0.41
N PHE A 57 -0.05 17.48 0.03
CA PHE A 57 -0.90 16.49 0.70
C PHE A 57 -1.15 15.25 -0.17
N VAL A 58 -1.51 15.46 -1.44
CA VAL A 58 -1.79 14.36 -2.38
C VAL A 58 -0.51 13.57 -2.67
N ARG A 59 0.59 14.25 -3.01
CA ARG A 59 1.89 13.62 -3.29
C ARG A 59 2.38 12.78 -2.12
N TRP A 60 2.23 13.28 -0.89
CA TRP A 60 2.64 12.59 0.32
C TRP A 60 1.86 11.29 0.50
N HIS A 61 0.53 11.34 0.44
CA HIS A 61 -0.31 10.14 0.62
C HIS A 61 -0.13 9.11 -0.50
N CYS A 62 0.03 9.57 -1.75
CA CYS A 62 0.39 8.71 -2.89
C CYS A 62 1.74 8.00 -2.67
N THR A 63 2.73 8.70 -2.14
CA THR A 63 4.06 8.13 -1.86
C THR A 63 3.99 7.10 -0.75
N GLN A 64 3.26 7.37 0.34
CA GLN A 64 3.04 6.40 1.42
C GLN A 64 2.32 5.14 0.92
N ALA A 65 1.28 5.29 0.10
CA ALA A 65 0.56 4.18 -0.50
C ALA A 65 1.48 3.33 -1.39
N LEU A 66 2.30 3.97 -2.22
CA LEU A 66 3.25 3.29 -3.10
C LEU A 66 4.31 2.50 -2.32
N LEU A 67 4.89 3.08 -1.27
CA LEU A 67 5.89 2.39 -0.44
C LEU A 67 5.29 1.18 0.30
N SER A 68 4.05 1.29 0.77
CA SER A 68 3.31 0.17 1.36
C SER A 68 3.17 -0.97 0.36
N GLN A 69 2.69 -0.67 -0.86
CA GLN A 69 2.51 -1.66 -1.90
C GLN A 69 3.82 -2.28 -2.40
N LEU A 70 4.90 -1.50 -2.44
CA LEU A 70 6.22 -2.01 -2.79
C LEU A 70 6.71 -3.06 -1.79
N THR A 71 6.40 -2.88 -0.51
CA THR A 71 6.76 -3.87 0.53
C THR A 71 5.95 -5.15 0.38
N VAL A 72 4.64 -5.02 0.18
CA VAL A 72 3.74 -6.17 -0.03
C VAL A 72 4.12 -6.94 -1.29
N LEU A 73 4.54 -6.25 -2.36
CA LEU A 73 5.05 -6.88 -3.58
C LEU A 73 6.15 -7.89 -3.28
N PHE A 74 7.19 -7.48 -2.53
CA PHE A 74 8.34 -8.37 -2.28
C PHE A 74 7.93 -9.60 -1.48
N MET A 75 7.10 -9.43 -0.44
CA MET A 75 6.59 -10.54 0.37
C MET A 75 5.73 -11.50 -0.47
N ASN A 76 4.81 -10.95 -1.26
CA ASN A 76 3.90 -11.74 -2.09
C ASN A 76 4.63 -12.42 -3.25
N SER A 77 5.63 -11.78 -3.84
CA SER A 77 6.41 -12.34 -4.94
C SER A 77 7.27 -13.52 -4.50
N ALA A 78 7.90 -13.43 -3.33
CA ALA A 78 8.65 -14.56 -2.76
C ALA A 78 7.71 -15.74 -2.43
N GLY A 79 6.54 -15.47 -1.85
CA GLY A 79 5.52 -16.49 -1.59
C GLY A 79 5.01 -17.15 -2.87
N PHE A 80 4.74 -16.34 -3.89
CA PHE A 80 4.30 -16.80 -5.20
C PHE A 80 5.36 -17.66 -5.90
N ALA A 81 6.62 -17.23 -5.93
CA ALA A 81 7.71 -18.01 -6.52
C ALA A 81 7.92 -19.35 -5.81
N TRP A 82 7.87 -19.36 -4.46
CA TRP A 82 7.94 -20.59 -3.69
C TRP A 82 6.75 -21.50 -3.98
N THR A 83 5.54 -20.95 -4.07
CA THR A 83 4.33 -21.69 -4.44
C THR A 83 4.47 -22.33 -5.84
N LEU A 84 4.97 -21.59 -6.83
CA LEU A 84 5.23 -22.14 -8.17
C LEU A 84 6.26 -23.26 -8.15
N SER A 85 7.31 -23.16 -7.34
CA SER A 85 8.31 -24.23 -7.21
C SER A 85 7.75 -25.53 -6.63
N ILE A 86 6.69 -25.46 -5.82
CA ILE A 86 6.01 -26.63 -5.24
C ILE A 86 4.98 -27.21 -6.23
N ILE A 87 4.27 -26.36 -6.97
CA ILE A 87 3.21 -26.80 -7.91
C ILE A 87 3.81 -27.34 -9.22
N PHE A 88 4.81 -26.65 -9.75
CA PHE A 88 5.38 -26.92 -11.08
C PHE A 88 6.82 -27.44 -11.05
N GLY A 89 7.46 -27.44 -9.88
CA GLY A 89 8.83 -27.94 -9.71
C GLY A 89 8.89 -29.13 -8.76
N ASP A 90 10.11 -29.45 -8.31
CA ASP A 90 10.38 -30.61 -7.46
C ASP A 90 10.36 -30.26 -5.95
N ALA A 91 9.99 -29.02 -5.59
CA ALA A 91 9.95 -28.61 -4.19
C ALA A 91 8.78 -29.26 -3.46
N THR A 92 8.99 -29.62 -2.20
CA THR A 92 7.94 -30.22 -1.37
C THR A 92 7.30 -29.20 -0.45
N LEU A 93 6.08 -29.51 0.01
CA LEU A 93 5.43 -28.72 1.05
C LEU A 93 6.17 -28.89 2.37
N THR A 94 6.68 -27.80 2.94
CA THR A 94 7.48 -27.81 4.17
C THR A 94 6.92 -26.87 5.24
N ASN A 95 7.25 -27.13 6.51
CA ASN A 95 6.83 -26.27 7.63
C ASN A 95 7.28 -24.80 7.47
N PRO A 96 8.52 -24.49 7.01
CA PRO A 96 8.93 -23.11 6.74
C PRO A 96 8.05 -22.42 5.69
N TYR A 97 7.66 -23.12 4.62
CA TYR A 97 6.75 -22.58 3.62
C TYR A 97 5.38 -22.23 4.23
N ILE A 98 4.80 -23.14 5.02
CA ILE A 98 3.50 -22.91 5.67
C ILE A 98 3.57 -21.70 6.61
N ALA A 99 4.62 -21.61 7.44
CA ALA A 99 4.82 -20.48 8.35
C ALA A 99 5.01 -19.16 7.59
N TYR A 100 5.76 -19.18 6.48
CA TYR A 100 5.94 -18.04 5.60
C TYR A 100 4.61 -17.58 4.99
N MET A 101 3.83 -18.50 4.41
CA MET A 101 2.54 -18.16 3.80
C MET A 101 1.54 -17.63 4.83
N ALA A 102 1.50 -18.19 6.04
CA ALA A 102 0.69 -17.65 7.13
C ALA A 102 1.10 -16.20 7.48
N THR A 103 2.40 -15.93 7.53
CA THR A 103 2.94 -14.58 7.76
C THR A 103 2.54 -13.62 6.64
N VAL A 104 2.68 -14.02 5.37
CA VAL A 104 2.27 -13.23 4.21
C VAL A 104 0.79 -12.88 4.29
N VAL A 105 -0.08 -13.85 4.59
CA VAL A 105 -1.53 -13.62 4.73
C VAL A 105 -1.82 -12.61 5.83
N LEU A 106 -1.21 -12.75 7.01
CA LEU A 106 -1.40 -11.81 8.13
C LEU A 106 -0.95 -10.38 7.76
N PHE A 107 0.18 -10.25 7.07
CA PHE A 107 0.66 -8.95 6.59
C PHE A 107 -0.28 -8.34 5.54
N ASN A 108 -0.80 -9.12 4.59
CA ASN A 108 -1.75 -8.60 3.60
C ASN A 108 -3.05 -8.14 4.25
N ILE A 109 -3.58 -8.88 5.24
CA ILE A 109 -4.76 -8.47 5.99
C ILE A 109 -4.50 -7.16 6.76
N GLY A 110 -3.36 -7.09 7.46
CA GLY A 110 -2.97 -5.90 8.21
C GLY A 110 -2.79 -4.67 7.31
N GLU A 111 -2.15 -4.85 6.15
CA GLU A 111 -1.98 -3.80 5.15
C GLU A 111 -3.32 -3.35 4.57
N PHE A 112 -4.20 -4.29 4.22
CA PHE A 112 -5.53 -3.98 3.73
C PHE A 112 -6.33 -3.15 4.74
N ILE A 113 -6.34 -3.53 6.02
CA ILE A 113 -7.03 -2.78 7.08
C ILE A 113 -6.42 -1.39 7.24
N ALA A 114 -5.09 -1.27 7.24
CA ALA A 114 -4.41 0.02 7.36
C ALA A 114 -4.72 0.94 6.17
N THR A 115 -4.77 0.40 4.96
CA THR A 115 -5.10 1.12 3.72
C THR A 115 -6.56 1.57 3.69
N VAL A 116 -7.50 0.72 4.12
CA VAL A 116 -8.92 1.12 4.29
C VAL A 116 -9.05 2.25 5.32
N TYR A 117 -8.40 2.11 6.46
CA TYR A 117 -8.40 3.15 7.50
C TYR A 117 -7.83 4.47 6.97
N ALA A 118 -6.69 4.42 6.28
CA ALA A 118 -6.07 5.60 5.68
C ALA A 118 -6.98 6.26 4.65
N ALA A 119 -7.66 5.50 3.78
CA ALA A 119 -8.61 6.03 2.81
C ALA A 119 -9.73 6.83 3.51
N ILE A 120 -10.38 6.23 4.52
CA ILE A 120 -11.51 6.84 5.24
C ILE A 120 -11.09 8.13 5.96
N VAL A 121 -9.93 8.13 6.60
CA VAL A 121 -9.48 9.28 7.40
C VAL A 121 -8.90 10.39 6.51
N THR A 122 -8.14 10.04 5.47
CA THR A 122 -7.61 11.00 4.49
C THR A 122 -8.74 11.71 3.74
N ARG A 123 -9.87 11.02 3.48
CA ARG A 123 -11.08 11.64 2.90
C ARG A 123 -11.65 12.77 3.76
N LYS A 124 -11.42 12.75 5.08
CA LYS A 124 -11.84 13.81 6.01
C LYS A 124 -10.81 14.95 6.12
N GLY A 125 -9.80 14.98 5.24
CA GLY A 125 -8.72 15.97 5.27
C GLY A 125 -7.74 15.80 6.42
N GLN A 126 -7.72 14.62 7.06
CA GLN A 126 -6.82 14.32 8.17
C GLN A 126 -5.59 13.58 7.66
N HIS A 127 -4.41 14.04 8.09
CA HIS A 127 -3.16 13.41 7.72
C HIS A 127 -2.91 12.15 8.54
N VAL A 128 -2.87 11.01 7.86
CA VAL A 128 -2.55 9.71 8.45
C VAL A 128 -1.17 9.24 8.04
N SER A 129 -0.32 9.02 9.04
CA SER A 129 1.04 8.53 8.88
C SER A 129 1.18 7.10 9.41
N PHE A 130 1.61 6.19 8.55
CA PHE A 130 1.93 4.82 8.94
C PHE A 130 3.26 4.81 9.68
N TRP A 131 3.31 4.21 10.88
CA TRP A 131 4.51 4.20 11.72
C TRP A 131 5.82 3.86 10.99
N PHE A 132 5.79 2.89 10.06
CA PHE A 132 6.97 2.51 9.28
C PHE A 132 7.14 3.34 7.99
N PHE A 133 6.08 3.54 7.22
CA PHE A 133 6.16 4.19 5.92
C PHE A 133 6.18 5.72 5.98
N GLY A 134 5.54 6.31 6.97
CA GLY A 134 5.46 7.76 7.16
C GLY A 134 6.83 8.45 7.24
N PRO A 135 7.78 7.98 8.08
CA PRO A 135 9.13 8.53 8.10
C PRO A 135 9.86 8.42 6.75
N LEU A 136 9.69 7.30 6.03
CA LEU A 136 10.26 7.12 4.69
C LEU A 136 9.62 8.07 3.68
N THR A 137 8.30 8.25 3.75
CA THR A 137 7.57 9.19 2.92
C THR A 137 8.02 10.62 3.16
N ALA A 138 8.23 11.04 4.40
CA ALA A 138 8.74 12.38 4.72
C ALA A 138 10.16 12.64 4.18
N LEU A 139 11.00 11.60 4.09
CA LEU A 139 12.33 11.72 3.48
C LEU A 139 12.29 11.87 1.96
N ILE A 140 11.32 11.22 1.30
CA ILE A 140 11.19 11.17 -0.16
C ILE A 140 10.38 12.35 -0.69
N CYS A 141 9.22 12.62 -0.07
CA CYS A 141 8.30 13.67 -0.47
C CYS A 141 8.55 14.91 0.39
N LYS A 142 9.26 15.88 -0.19
CA LYS A 142 9.49 17.20 0.41
C LYS A 142 8.43 18.21 -0.07
N ASP A 143 8.13 19.15 0.81
CA ASP A 143 7.29 20.33 0.55
C ASP A 143 7.78 21.10 -0.69
#